data_AF-A0A645EGH2-F1
#
_entry.id   AF-A0A645EGH2-F1
#
_cell.length_a   1.000
_cell.length_b   1.000
_cell.length_c   1.000
_cell.angle_alpha   90.00
_cell.angle_beta   90.00
_cell.angle_gamma   90.00
#
_symmetry.space_group_name_H-M   'P 1'
#
loop_
_entity.id
_entity.type
_entity.pdbx_description
1 polymer ?
#
loop_
_entity_poly.entity_id
_entity_poly.type
_entity_poly.pdbx_seq_one_letter_code
_entity_poly.pdbx_strand_id
1 'polypeptide(L)'
;MIAATMHRMGFLRTEKTYIPHITVGRDVRFKEEYIVEGNNNGMFKGKIPEILVKNFSLIESRIADGKRVYKTLAKFDFKLSEKQDDSL
;
A
#
# COMPACT_ATOMS: atom_id res chain seq x y z
N MET A 1 7.46 -3.17 -14.91
CA MET A 1 7.16 -2.63 -13.56
C MET A 1 6.93 -1.13 -13.63
N ILE A 2 5.86 -0.60 -13.02
CA ILE A 2 5.50 0.82 -13.01
C ILE A 2 6.67 1.70 -12.51
N ALA A 3 7.34 1.29 -11.42
CA ALA A 3 8.47 2.04 -10.85
C ALA A 3 9.64 2.24 -11.83
N ALA A 4 9.98 1.22 -12.63
CA ALA A 4 11.02 1.33 -13.64
C ALA A 4 10.61 2.27 -14.79
N THR A 5 9.33 2.27 -15.17
CA THR A 5 8.79 3.21 -16.15
C THR A 5 8.83 4.65 -15.64
N MET A 6 8.42 4.90 -14.38
CA MET A 6 8.48 6.24 -13.78
C MET A 6 9.92 6.77 -13.70
N HIS A 7 10.89 5.92 -13.37
CA HIS A 7 12.30 6.34 -13.36
C HIS A 7 12.78 6.83 -14.73
N ARG A 8 12.40 6.14 -15.81
CA ARG A 8 12.72 6.57 -17.18
C ARG A 8 12.07 7.90 -17.57
N MET A 9 10.99 8.30 -16.88
CA MET A 9 10.32 9.59 -17.05
C MET A 9 10.95 10.72 -16.21
N GLY A 10 12.05 10.44 -15.50
CA GLY A 10 12.76 11.43 -14.68
C GLY A 10 12.38 11.45 -13.20
N PHE A 11 11.54 10.52 -12.73
CA PHE A 11 11.25 10.40 -11.31
C PHE A 11 12.44 9.77 -10.56
N LEU A 12 12.73 10.31 -9.37
CA LEU A 12 13.73 9.75 -8.47
C LEU A 12 13.32 8.33 -8.05
N ARG A 13 14.25 7.40 -8.17
CA ARG A 13 14.07 6.03 -7.71
C ARG A 13 14.60 5.93 -6.28
N THR A 14 13.80 5.34 -5.39
CA THR A 14 14.32 4.94 -4.08
C THR A 14 15.10 3.62 -4.21
N GLU A 15 16.22 3.52 -3.52
CA GLU A 15 16.99 2.27 -3.40
C GLU A 15 16.34 1.29 -2.41
N LYS A 16 15.34 1.73 -1.64
CA LYS A 16 14.63 0.88 -0.68
C LYS A 16 13.83 -0.19 -1.42
N THR A 17 13.98 -1.43 -0.96
CA THR A 17 13.12 -2.54 -1.37
C THR A 17 11.67 -2.22 -1.07
N TYR A 18 10.78 -2.50 -2.02
CA TYR A 18 9.35 -2.31 -1.83
C TYR A 18 8.81 -3.31 -0.80
N ILE A 19 8.22 -2.79 0.27
CA ILE A 19 7.48 -3.56 1.27
C ILE A 19 6.02 -3.07 1.23
N PRO A 20 5.05 -3.89 0.80
CA PRO A 20 3.65 -3.47 0.79
C PRO A 20 3.17 -3.26 2.22
N HIS A 21 2.65 -2.07 2.51
CA HIS A 21 2.17 -1.71 3.84
C HIS A 21 1.06 -0.68 3.77
N ILE A 22 0.25 -0.61 4.83
CA ILE A 22 -0.72 0.45 5.08
C ILE A 22 -0.29 1.17 6.35
N THR A 23 0.04 2.46 6.26
CA THR A 23 0.35 3.26 7.45
C THR A 23 -0.93 3.51 8.26
N VAL A 24 -1.00 2.98 9.47
CA VAL A 24 -2.16 3.16 10.38
C VAL A 24 -1.95 4.36 11.32
N GLY A 25 -0.69 4.67 11.67
CA GLY A 25 -0.32 5.81 12.50
C GLY A 25 1.11 6.26 12.21
N ARG A 26 1.40 7.54 12.51
CA ARG A 26 2.75 8.12 12.44
C ARG A 26 3.06 8.72 13.80
N ASP A 27 4.28 8.51 14.29
CA ASP A 27 4.75 9.02 15.59
C ASP A 27 3.84 8.62 16.77
N VAL A 28 3.24 7.42 16.67
CA VAL A 28 2.35 6.86 17.70
C VAL A 28 3.14 5.96 18.66
N ARG A 29 2.82 6.05 19.95
CA ARG A 29 3.24 5.08 20.97
C ARG A 29 2.06 4.17 21.29
N PHE A 30 2.18 2.89 20.95
CA PHE A 30 1.16 1.89 21.28
C PHE A 30 1.24 1.53 22.76
N LYS A 31 0.09 1.20 23.37
CA LYS A 31 0.06 0.60 24.71
C LYS A 31 0.57 -0.84 24.63
N GLU A 32 1.27 -1.30 25.68
CA GLU A 32 1.89 -2.63 25.76
C GLU A 32 0.87 -3.76 25.52
N GLU A 33 -0.36 -3.62 26.01
CA GLU A 33 -1.45 -4.61 25.86
C GLU A 33 -1.81 -4.95 24.40
N TYR A 34 -1.44 -4.10 23.44
CA TYR A 34 -1.67 -4.30 22.01
C TYR A 34 -0.43 -4.82 21.24
N ILE A 35 0.70 -4.99 21.93
CA ILE A 35 1.96 -5.47 21.35
C ILE A 35 2.10 -6.96 21.67
N VAL A 36 2.33 -7.79 20.64
CA VAL A 36 2.63 -9.21 20.84
C VAL A 36 4.10 -9.37 21.25
N GLU A 37 4.34 -9.81 22.49
CA GLU A 37 5.70 -10.08 23.01
C GLU A 37 6.44 -11.16 22.18
N GLY A 38 7.75 -11.00 22.01
CA GLY A 38 8.63 -12.01 21.37
C GLY A 38 8.84 -11.88 19.86
N ASN A 39 8.15 -10.95 19.19
CA ASN A 39 8.42 -10.62 17.79
C ASN A 39 8.95 -9.18 17.70
N ASN A 40 10.24 -9.03 17.34
CA ASN A 40 10.94 -7.74 17.19
C ASN A 40 10.30 -6.77 16.16
N ASN A 41 9.18 -7.14 15.54
CA ASN A 41 8.47 -6.38 14.50
C ASN A 41 7.01 -6.03 14.86
N GLY A 42 6.58 -6.14 16.12
CA GLY A 42 5.32 -5.54 16.58
C GLY A 42 4.09 -6.03 15.80
N MET A 43 3.89 -7.36 15.73
CA MET A 43 2.67 -7.92 15.16
C MET A 43 1.47 -7.51 15.99
N PHE A 44 0.47 -6.92 15.34
CA PHE A 44 -0.81 -6.58 15.97
C PHE A 44 -1.67 -7.84 16.14
N LYS A 45 -2.32 -7.98 17.29
CA LYS A 45 -3.25 -9.07 17.57
C LYS A 45 -4.60 -8.80 16.87
N GLY A 46 -4.79 -9.36 15.68
CA GLY A 46 -6.06 -9.23 14.94
C GLY A 46 -6.09 -10.08 13.68
N LYS A 47 -7.31 -10.39 13.19
CA LYS A 47 -7.48 -10.99 11.87
C LYS A 47 -7.41 -9.88 10.81
N ILE A 48 -6.49 -9.99 9.87
CA ILE A 48 -6.44 -9.11 8.69
C ILE A 48 -7.42 -9.68 7.67
N PRO A 49 -8.40 -8.90 7.19
CA PRO A 49 -9.31 -9.37 6.16
C PRO A 49 -8.58 -9.57 4.83
N GLU A 50 -8.99 -10.59 4.08
CA GLU A 50 -8.59 -10.73 2.68
C GLU A 50 -9.37 -9.76 1.80
N ILE A 51 -8.68 -9.10 0.87
CA ILE A 51 -9.27 -8.08 0.00
C ILE A 51 -8.84 -8.35 -1.45
N LEU A 52 -9.83 -8.45 -2.34
CA LEU A 52 -9.58 -8.48 -3.78
C LEU A 52 -9.27 -7.07 -4.29
N VAL A 53 -8.03 -6.84 -4.73
CA VAL A 53 -7.62 -5.57 -5.33
C VAL A 53 -8.07 -5.51 -6.79
N LYS A 54 -9.06 -4.64 -7.09
CA LYS A 54 -9.64 -4.52 -8.44
C LYS A 54 -8.98 -3.47 -9.32
N ASN A 55 -8.31 -2.49 -8.74
CA ASN A 55 -7.71 -1.36 -9.45
C ASN A 55 -6.62 -0.69 -8.61
N PHE A 56 -5.86 0.18 -9.25
CA PHE A 56 -4.99 1.16 -8.59
C PHE A 56 -5.28 2.57 -9.11
N SER A 57 -4.86 3.59 -8.36
CA SER A 57 -5.12 4.98 -8.70
C SER A 57 -3.85 5.83 -8.67
N LEU A 58 -3.80 6.83 -9.55
CA LEU A 58 -2.87 7.94 -9.43
C LEU A 58 -3.51 9.02 -8.55
N ILE A 59 -2.80 9.44 -7.51
CA ILE A 59 -3.31 10.34 -6.48
C ILE A 59 -2.42 11.57 -6.36
N GLU A 60 -3.04 12.74 -6.34
CA GLU A 60 -2.42 14.00 -5.90
C GLU A 60 -2.51 14.12 -4.39
N SER A 61 -1.41 14.57 -3.77
CA SER A 61 -1.25 14.70 -2.34
C SER A 61 -0.93 16.16 -1.99
N ARG A 62 -1.81 16.83 -1.25
CA ARG A 62 -1.63 18.24 -0.86
C ARG A 62 -1.89 18.46 0.64
N ILE A 63 -1.36 19.54 1.19
CA ILE A 63 -1.69 19.99 2.55
C ILE A 63 -2.73 21.11 2.44
N ALA A 64 -3.85 20.96 3.14
CA ALA A 64 -4.89 21.98 3.29
C ALA A 64 -5.31 22.02 4.76
N ASP A 65 -5.34 23.23 5.35
CA ASP A 65 -5.71 23.46 6.75
C ASP A 65 -4.96 22.55 7.75
N GLY A 66 -3.65 22.38 7.54
CA GLY A 66 -2.79 21.53 8.37
C GLY A 66 -3.01 20.02 8.20
N LYS A 67 -3.92 19.60 7.30
CA LYS A 67 -4.24 18.19 7.05
C LYS A 67 -3.75 17.76 5.67
N ARG A 68 -3.34 16.50 5.56
CA ARG A 68 -3.02 15.86 4.27
C ARG A 68 -4.34 15.47 3.59
N VAL A 69 -4.54 15.94 2.37
CA VAL A 69 -5.71 15.63 1.54
C VAL A 69 -5.27 14.95 0.25
N TYR A 70 -5.99 13.91 -0.13
CA TYR A 70 -5.73 13.11 -1.32
C TYR A 70 -6.82 13.32 -2.36
N LYS A 71 -6.43 13.57 -3.61
CA LYS A 71 -7.34 13.70 -4.74
C LYS A 71 -6.99 12.65 -5.80
N THR A 72 -7.95 11.82 -6.18
CA THR A 72 -7.77 10.88 -7.28
C THR A 72 -7.68 11.63 -8.61
N LEU A 73 -6.61 11.41 -9.36
CA LEU A 73 -6.41 11.98 -10.70
C LEU A 73 -6.80 10.99 -11.81
N ALA A 74 -6.49 9.71 -11.61
CA ALA A 74 -6.80 8.65 -12.56
C ALA A 74 -6.97 7.31 -11.84
N LYS A 75 -7.70 6.39 -12.47
CA LYS A 75 -7.97 5.04 -11.98
C LYS A 75 -7.67 4.04 -13.10
N PHE A 76 -7.03 2.93 -12.73
CA PHE A 76 -6.59 1.89 -13.65
C PHE A 76 -7.08 0.55 -13.13
N ASP A 77 -8.01 -0.07 -13.83
CA ASP A 77 -8.55 -1.36 -13.44
C ASP A 77 -7.59 -2.49 -13.82
N PHE A 78 -7.45 -3.47 -12.93
CA PHE A 78 -6.76 -4.70 -13.27
C PHE A 78 -7.67 -5.52 -14.18
N LYS A 79 -7.20 -5.84 -15.39
CA LYS A 79 -7.81 -6.89 -16.19
C LYS A 79 -7.44 -8.22 -15.55
N LEU A 80 -8.32 -8.73 -14.69
CA LEU A 80 -8.21 -10.10 -14.21
C LEU A 80 -8.45 -10.99 -15.43
N SER A 81 -7.41 -11.65 -15.93
CA SER A 81 -7.62 -12.77 -16.85
C SER A 81 -8.27 -13.88 -16.03
N GLU A 82 -9.46 -14.33 -16.44
CA GLU A 82 -10.01 -15.57 -15.91
C GLU A 82 -8.96 -16.67 -16.14
N LYS A 83 -8.68 -17.45 -15.09
CA LYS A 83 -7.93 -18.69 -15.27
C LYS A 83 -8.70 -19.51 -16.31
N GLN A 84 -8.04 -19.89 -17.41
CA GLN A 84 -8.49 -21.05 -18.16
C GLN A 84 -8.44 -22.23 -17.19
N ASP A 85 -9.60 -22.83 -16.94
CA ASP A 85 -9.67 -24.15 -16.31
C ASP A 85 -9.02 -25.12 -17.29
N ASP A 86 -7.74 -25.41 -17.09
CA ASP A 86 -7.06 -26.55 -17.72
C ASP A 86 -7.54 -27.83 -17.00
N SER A 87 -8.81 -28.17 -17.18
CA SER A 87 -9.31 -29.52 -16.92
C SER A 87 -9.16 -30.32 -18.22
N LEU A 88 -8.02 -31.03 -18.34
CA LEU A 88 -7.85 -32.19 -19.23
C LEU A 88 -8.39 -33.44 -18.55
#